data_AF-A0A9P8M2R4-F1
#
_entry.id   AF-A0A9P8M2R4-F1
#
_cell.length_a   1.000
_cell.length_b   1.000
_cell.length_c   1.000
_cell.angle_alpha   90.00
_cell.angle_beta   90.00
_cell.angle_gamma   90.00
#
_symmetry.space_group_name_H-M   'P 1'
#
loop_
_entity.id
_entity.type
_entity.pdbx_description
1 polymer ?
#
loop_
_entity_poly.entity_id
_entity_poly.type
_entity_poly.pdbx_seq_one_letter_code
_entity_poly.pdbx_strand_id
1 'polypeptide(L)'
;MHLLDATFHKQMKVDKYIIGPSFRDQHLQAFADHLNTGLIHLKDAFIACASVLVRDEKLQQLAVGQQVGFRRAAAAVASLRSSTVTVHRDHDLSVILILGVAMVTFAFHYDAGAPEPLCSYILGLVKSCCQDSQSLKRRLGDNGIAFLVCLLGTEIESCLIKCEVPTLQIRHHEIDQCVDRFIGLSLPMLAYYYDVCELAQHIRANRPKNCVQLDLQMQSSLKELESAIEKWQPTVPTDFLTGRFTPAEVTLMLTQSRVLRLTALLILHRLQHAYGSQDGKAISISSTILSELETALCLTGRSVPFAEMPHLAASFEVTHQKDRKDQLAKSDRIVDFSPHVCGEHKSWLVAFWTARDKLGSTRYIYWDDVQTCIEGKV
;
A
#
# COMPACT_ATOMS: atom_id res chain seq x y z
N MET A 1 2.11 -25.60 -17.18
CA MET A 1 1.58 -24.85 -18.34
C MET A 1 0.23 -24.25 -18.00
N HIS A 2 -0.74 -25.02 -17.51
CA HIS A 2 -2.09 -24.54 -17.16
C HIS A 2 -2.19 -23.26 -16.30
N LEU A 3 -1.29 -23.04 -15.33
CA LEU A 3 -1.28 -21.77 -14.56
C LEU A 3 -0.82 -20.55 -15.37
N LEU A 4 0.12 -20.73 -16.30
CA LEU A 4 0.50 -19.68 -17.25
C LEU A 4 -0.62 -19.46 -18.27
N ASP A 5 -1.28 -20.54 -18.70
CA ASP A 5 -2.43 -20.46 -19.61
C ASP A 5 -3.55 -19.64 -18.97
N ALA A 6 -3.79 -19.79 -17.66
CA ALA A 6 -4.74 -18.95 -16.93
C ALA A 6 -4.38 -17.45 -16.98
N THR A 7 -3.10 -17.11 -16.90
CA THR A 7 -2.63 -15.73 -17.10
C THR A 7 -2.87 -15.26 -18.54
N PHE A 8 -2.48 -16.08 -19.53
CA PHE A 8 -2.67 -15.75 -20.95
C PHE A 8 -4.14 -15.56 -21.34
N HIS A 9 -5.02 -16.36 -20.77
CA HIS A 9 -6.46 -16.35 -21.08
C HIS A 9 -7.24 -15.44 -20.13
N LYS A 10 -6.56 -14.55 -19.40
CA LYS A 10 -7.18 -13.52 -18.54
C LYS A 10 -8.13 -14.11 -17.46
N GLN A 11 -7.80 -15.30 -16.97
CA GLN A 11 -8.59 -16.06 -15.99
C GLN A 11 -8.16 -15.79 -14.53
N MET A 12 -7.46 -14.68 -14.28
CA MET A 12 -7.06 -14.26 -12.93
C MET A 12 -8.15 -13.43 -12.26
N LYS A 13 -8.34 -13.61 -10.95
CA LYS A 13 -9.22 -12.83 -10.07
C LYS A 13 -8.49 -11.56 -9.62
N VAL A 14 -8.31 -10.61 -10.54
CA VAL A 14 -7.61 -9.32 -10.27
C VAL A 14 -8.53 -8.21 -9.78
N ASP A 15 -9.84 -8.40 -9.95
CA ASP A 15 -10.85 -7.35 -9.81
C ASP A 15 -10.82 -6.69 -8.43
N LYS A 16 -10.50 -7.45 -7.38
CA LYS A 16 -10.44 -6.94 -6.00
C LYS A 16 -9.23 -6.05 -5.70
N TYR A 17 -8.15 -6.13 -6.48
CA TYR A 17 -6.93 -5.33 -6.24
C TYR A 17 -6.93 -4.00 -6.97
N ILE A 18 -7.85 -3.80 -7.92
CA ILE A 18 -7.93 -2.60 -8.76
C ILE A 18 -9.22 -1.84 -8.44
N ILE A 19 -9.22 -0.54 -8.77
CA ILE A 19 -10.35 0.36 -8.54
C ILE A 19 -11.64 -0.20 -9.16
N GLY A 20 -11.58 -0.78 -10.35
CA GLY A 20 -12.75 -1.43 -10.93
C GLY A 20 -12.61 -1.93 -12.36
N PRO A 21 -13.73 -2.34 -12.97
CA PRO A 21 -13.75 -3.05 -14.25
C PRO A 21 -13.14 -2.26 -15.40
N SER A 22 -13.18 -0.92 -15.38
CA SER A 22 -12.62 -0.07 -16.42
C SER A 22 -11.10 -0.23 -16.57
N PHE A 23 -10.42 -0.73 -15.52
CA PHE A 23 -8.98 -1.00 -15.54
C PHE A 23 -8.63 -2.48 -15.78
N ARG A 24 -9.63 -3.37 -15.73
CA ARG A 24 -9.42 -4.82 -15.70
C ARG A 24 -8.73 -5.35 -16.94
N ASP A 25 -9.27 -5.02 -18.11
CA ASP A 25 -8.78 -5.58 -19.36
C ASP A 25 -7.38 -5.07 -19.70
N GLN A 26 -7.11 -3.79 -19.44
CA GLN A 26 -5.77 -3.21 -19.55
C GLN A 26 -4.78 -3.90 -18.60
N HIS A 27 -5.19 -4.20 -17.37
CA HIS A 27 -4.33 -4.89 -16.40
C HIS A 27 -4.00 -6.32 -16.80
N LEU A 28 -5.01 -7.10 -17.21
CA LEU A 28 -4.79 -8.47 -17.66
C LEU A 28 -4.00 -8.52 -18.96
N GLN A 29 -4.21 -7.57 -19.87
CA GLN A 29 -3.42 -7.46 -21.09
C GLN A 29 -1.95 -7.16 -20.76
N ALA A 30 -1.67 -6.25 -19.81
CA ALA A 30 -0.31 -5.95 -19.41
C ALA A 30 0.43 -7.20 -18.89
N PHE A 31 -0.22 -8.07 -18.12
CA PHE A 31 0.37 -9.35 -17.71
C PHE A 31 0.67 -10.26 -18.90
N ALA A 32 -0.28 -10.41 -19.84
CA ALA A 32 -0.09 -11.26 -21.02
C ALA A 32 1.05 -10.75 -21.92
N ASP A 33 1.12 -9.44 -22.16
CA ASP A 33 2.14 -8.81 -23.01
C ASP A 33 3.54 -9.03 -22.43
N HIS A 34 3.73 -8.79 -21.13
CA HIS A 34 5.02 -8.98 -20.48
C HIS A 34 5.41 -10.45 -20.42
N LEU A 35 4.46 -11.36 -20.22
CA LEU A 35 4.75 -12.80 -20.24
C LEU A 35 5.20 -13.27 -21.64
N ASN A 36 4.65 -12.69 -22.71
CA ASN A 36 5.08 -12.98 -24.08
C ASN A 36 6.49 -12.45 -24.38
N THR A 37 6.85 -11.26 -23.89
CA THR A 37 8.14 -10.63 -24.19
C THR A 37 9.28 -11.03 -23.24
N GLY A 38 8.97 -11.35 -21.97
CA GLY A 38 9.92 -11.59 -20.88
C GLY A 38 9.87 -13.01 -20.29
N LEU A 39 9.36 -13.99 -21.05
CA LEU A 39 8.97 -15.32 -20.57
C LEU A 39 10.03 -16.03 -19.70
N ILE A 40 11.31 -15.91 -20.03
CA ILE A 40 12.39 -16.62 -19.31
C ILE A 40 12.53 -16.12 -17.87
N HIS A 41 12.40 -14.81 -17.64
CA HIS A 41 12.59 -14.19 -16.32
C HIS A 41 11.30 -14.15 -15.51
N LEU A 42 10.14 -14.04 -16.17
CA LEU A 42 8.86 -13.82 -15.51
C LEU A 42 8.11 -15.11 -15.15
N LYS A 43 8.44 -16.23 -15.80
CA LYS A 43 7.67 -17.47 -15.70
C LYS A 43 7.44 -17.94 -14.27
N ASP A 44 8.47 -18.00 -13.45
CA ASP A 44 8.35 -18.57 -12.10
C ASP A 44 7.53 -17.66 -11.17
N ALA A 45 7.75 -16.34 -11.22
CA ALA A 45 6.93 -15.38 -10.47
C ALA A 45 5.46 -15.39 -10.92
N PHE A 46 5.22 -15.51 -12.22
CA PHE A 46 3.87 -15.54 -12.76
C PHE A 46 3.14 -16.83 -12.41
N ILE A 47 3.82 -17.98 -12.38
CA ILE A 47 3.23 -19.23 -11.89
C ILE A 47 2.89 -19.10 -10.40
N ALA A 48 3.78 -18.51 -9.60
CA ALA A 48 3.52 -18.28 -8.19
C ALA A 48 2.29 -17.39 -7.99
N CYS A 49 2.24 -16.24 -8.65
CA CYS A 49 1.09 -15.32 -8.62
C CYS A 49 -0.20 -15.98 -9.12
N ALA A 50 -0.16 -16.68 -10.26
CA ALA A 50 -1.33 -17.38 -10.79
C ALA A 50 -1.84 -18.47 -9.84
N SER A 51 -0.96 -19.11 -9.07
CA SER A 51 -1.39 -20.13 -8.09
C SER A 51 -2.32 -19.59 -7.00
N VAL A 52 -2.29 -18.27 -6.74
CA VAL A 52 -3.20 -17.60 -5.77
C VAL A 52 -4.34 -16.86 -6.45
N LEU A 53 -4.16 -16.45 -7.72
CA LEU A 53 -5.15 -15.63 -8.42
C LEU A 53 -6.03 -16.39 -9.41
N VAL A 54 -5.77 -17.67 -9.71
CA VAL A 54 -6.54 -18.39 -10.72
C VAL A 54 -8.01 -18.54 -10.32
N ARG A 55 -8.92 -18.36 -11.29
CA ARG A 55 -10.37 -18.49 -11.07
C ARG A 55 -10.82 -19.92 -10.76
N ASP A 56 -10.14 -20.91 -11.34
CA ASP A 56 -10.43 -22.33 -11.14
C ASP A 56 -10.00 -22.80 -9.74
N GLU A 57 -11.00 -23.07 -8.89
CA GLU A 57 -10.80 -23.49 -7.51
C GLU A 57 -10.10 -24.85 -7.39
N LYS A 58 -10.32 -25.78 -8.33
CA LYS A 58 -9.65 -27.08 -8.34
C LYS A 58 -8.18 -26.92 -8.66
N LEU A 59 -7.86 -26.07 -9.64
CA LEU A 59 -6.49 -25.77 -10.01
C LEU A 59 -5.75 -25.04 -8.88
N GLN A 60 -6.44 -24.11 -8.21
CA GLN A 60 -5.92 -23.42 -7.03
C GLN A 60 -5.60 -24.40 -5.90
N GLN A 61 -6.54 -25.27 -5.52
CA GLN A 61 -6.35 -26.28 -4.48
C GLN A 61 -5.20 -27.23 -4.81
N LEU A 62 -5.08 -27.66 -6.06
CA LEU A 62 -3.98 -28.50 -6.52
C LEU A 62 -2.63 -27.80 -6.38
N ALA A 63 -2.55 -26.52 -6.80
CA ALA A 63 -1.33 -25.74 -6.72
C ALA A 63 -0.88 -25.50 -5.26
N VAL A 64 -1.84 -25.29 -4.35
CA VAL A 64 -1.60 -25.20 -2.90
C VAL A 64 -1.09 -26.52 -2.34
N GLY A 65 -1.81 -27.63 -2.59
CA GLY A 65 -1.44 -28.94 -2.07
C GLY A 65 -0.07 -29.44 -2.53
N GLN A 66 0.35 -29.04 -3.74
CA GLN A 66 1.66 -29.38 -4.29
C GLN A 66 2.76 -28.35 -3.96
N GLN A 67 2.44 -27.30 -3.20
CA GLN A 67 3.35 -26.18 -2.90
C GLN A 67 4.01 -25.58 -4.16
N VAL A 68 3.28 -25.58 -5.28
CA VAL A 68 3.81 -25.09 -6.56
C VAL A 68 4.17 -23.61 -6.45
N GLY A 69 3.31 -22.83 -5.80
CA GLY A 69 3.53 -21.41 -5.58
C GLY A 69 4.84 -21.11 -4.86
N PHE A 70 5.10 -21.75 -3.72
CA PHE A 70 6.31 -21.54 -2.93
C PHE A 70 7.59 -21.90 -3.68
N ARG A 71 7.62 -23.05 -4.36
CA ARG A 71 8.80 -23.48 -5.15
C ARG A 71 9.11 -22.48 -6.25
N ARG A 72 8.07 -21.95 -6.90
CA ARG A 72 8.17 -21.00 -8.00
C ARG A 72 8.53 -19.59 -7.51
N ALA A 73 7.99 -19.15 -6.39
CA ALA A 73 8.39 -17.90 -5.75
C ALA A 73 9.89 -17.94 -5.35
N ALA A 74 10.34 -19.02 -4.73
CA ALA A 74 11.75 -19.20 -4.37
C ALA A 74 12.67 -19.19 -5.61
N ALA A 75 12.27 -19.86 -6.69
CA ALA A 75 13.01 -19.83 -7.97
C ALA A 75 13.08 -18.41 -8.54
N ALA A 76 11.98 -17.65 -8.50
CA ALA A 76 11.96 -16.26 -8.97
C ALA A 76 12.88 -15.35 -8.14
N VAL A 77 12.88 -15.47 -6.80
CA VAL A 77 13.82 -14.75 -5.93
C VAL A 77 15.27 -15.13 -6.27
N ALA A 78 15.55 -16.42 -6.46
CA ALA A 78 16.89 -16.90 -6.80
C ALA A 78 17.35 -16.31 -8.14
N SER A 79 16.48 -16.31 -9.17
CA SER A 79 16.76 -15.71 -10.47
C SER A 79 17.00 -14.21 -10.39
N LEU A 80 16.23 -13.48 -9.57
CA LEU A 80 16.44 -12.06 -9.31
C LEU A 80 17.81 -11.77 -8.69
N ARG A 81 18.24 -12.61 -7.75
CA ARG A 81 19.53 -12.45 -7.05
C ARG A 81 20.73 -12.87 -7.90
N SER A 82 20.57 -13.91 -8.71
CA SER A 82 21.66 -14.47 -9.53
C SER A 82 21.86 -13.69 -10.83
N SER A 83 20.79 -13.13 -11.36
CA SER A 83 20.89 -12.20 -12.47
C SER A 83 21.39 -10.90 -11.86
N THR A 84 22.63 -10.51 -12.11
CA THR A 84 23.00 -9.10 -12.02
C THR A 84 22.14 -8.41 -13.08
N VAL A 85 20.87 -8.11 -12.76
CA VAL A 85 19.94 -7.50 -13.70
C VAL A 85 20.45 -6.08 -13.89
N THR A 86 21.41 -5.93 -14.78
CA THR A 86 21.87 -4.64 -15.24
C THR A 86 20.75 -4.10 -16.10
N VAL A 87 19.98 -3.19 -15.52
CA VAL A 87 18.93 -2.46 -16.22
C VAL A 87 19.61 -1.64 -17.31
N HIS A 88 19.48 -2.08 -18.56
CA HIS A 88 20.10 -1.41 -19.69
C HIS A 88 19.09 -0.64 -20.54
N ARG A 89 17.80 -1.02 -20.47
CA ARG A 89 16.73 -0.44 -21.30
C ARG A 89 15.46 -0.21 -20.49
N ASP A 90 14.63 0.70 -20.99
CA ASP A 90 13.32 1.00 -20.40
C ASP A 90 12.37 -0.21 -20.38
N HIS A 91 12.48 -1.12 -21.35
CA HIS A 91 11.74 -2.40 -21.32
C HIS A 91 12.15 -3.25 -20.10
N ASP A 92 13.44 -3.29 -19.76
CA ASP A 92 13.93 -4.10 -18.64
C ASP A 92 13.33 -3.61 -17.31
N LEU A 93 13.11 -2.30 -17.18
CA LEU A 93 12.46 -1.70 -16.01
C LEU A 93 11.04 -2.24 -15.80
N SER A 94 10.20 -2.18 -16.83
CA SER A 94 8.80 -2.64 -16.70
C SER A 94 8.70 -4.14 -16.42
N VAL A 95 9.64 -4.94 -16.95
CA VAL A 95 9.76 -6.38 -16.66
C VAL A 95 10.13 -6.63 -15.20
N ILE A 96 11.09 -5.89 -14.64
CA ILE A 96 11.48 -6.00 -13.23
C ILE A 96 10.33 -5.59 -12.31
N LEU A 97 9.62 -4.52 -12.66
CA LEU A 97 8.49 -4.03 -11.87
C LEU A 97 7.33 -5.04 -11.85
N ILE A 98 6.93 -5.58 -13.00
CA ILE A 98 5.83 -6.57 -13.04
C ILE A 98 6.22 -7.89 -12.37
N LEU A 99 7.51 -8.27 -12.43
CA LEU A 99 8.04 -9.39 -11.66
C LEU A 99 7.87 -9.16 -10.15
N GLY A 100 8.26 -7.97 -9.68
CA GLY A 100 8.06 -7.53 -8.30
C GLY A 100 6.59 -7.61 -7.89
N VAL A 101 5.68 -7.05 -8.69
CA VAL A 101 4.23 -7.08 -8.42
C VAL A 101 3.72 -8.52 -8.30
N ALA A 102 4.12 -9.42 -9.21
CA ALA A 102 3.71 -10.82 -9.16
C ALA A 102 4.21 -11.53 -7.89
N MET A 103 5.45 -11.27 -7.47
CA MET A 103 6.03 -11.88 -6.27
C MET A 103 5.46 -11.30 -4.97
N VAL A 104 5.27 -9.97 -4.89
CA VAL A 104 4.63 -9.29 -3.76
C VAL A 104 3.18 -9.74 -3.61
N THR A 105 2.46 -9.89 -4.72
CA THR A 105 1.10 -10.45 -4.70
C THR A 105 1.08 -11.85 -4.11
N PHE A 106 2.02 -12.71 -4.50
CA PHE A 106 2.12 -14.05 -3.90
C PHE A 106 2.46 -13.99 -2.41
N ALA A 107 3.41 -13.13 -2.01
CA ALA A 107 3.81 -12.95 -0.63
C ALA A 107 2.65 -12.47 0.24
N PHE A 108 1.79 -11.57 -0.23
CA PHE A 108 0.62 -11.14 0.54
C PHE A 108 -0.44 -12.22 0.75
N HIS A 109 -0.41 -13.34 0.03
CA HIS A 109 -1.38 -14.43 0.22
C HIS A 109 -0.91 -15.49 1.22
N TYR A 110 0.37 -15.47 1.61
CA TYR A 110 0.97 -16.48 2.47
C TYR A 110 1.98 -15.88 3.43
N ASP A 111 2.24 -16.58 4.53
CA ASP A 111 3.39 -16.27 5.39
C ASP A 111 4.71 -16.76 4.75
N ALA A 112 4.99 -16.27 3.54
CA ALA A 112 6.16 -16.65 2.73
C ALA A 112 7.34 -15.67 2.90
N GLY A 113 7.20 -14.71 3.82
CA GLY A 113 8.13 -13.60 4.06
C GLY A 113 7.45 -12.24 3.95
N ALA A 114 8.06 -11.22 4.58
CA ALA A 114 7.54 -9.86 4.52
C ALA A 114 7.57 -9.32 3.07
N PRO A 115 6.47 -8.73 2.56
CA PRO A 115 6.44 -8.12 1.24
C PRO A 115 7.36 -6.90 1.09
N GLU A 116 7.64 -6.19 2.18
CA GLU A 116 8.40 -4.95 2.18
C GLU A 116 9.87 -5.11 1.73
N PRO A 117 10.70 -6.03 2.28
CA PRO A 117 12.08 -6.17 1.83
C PRO A 117 12.19 -6.53 0.34
N LEU A 118 11.19 -7.23 -0.19
CA LEU A 118 11.10 -7.51 -1.62
C LEU A 118 10.78 -6.24 -2.41
N CYS A 119 9.84 -5.41 -1.94
CA CYS A 119 9.56 -4.10 -2.55
C CYS A 119 10.81 -3.22 -2.55
N SER A 120 11.47 -3.05 -1.41
CA SER A 120 12.69 -2.24 -1.28
C SER A 120 13.80 -2.74 -2.20
N TYR A 121 13.98 -4.06 -2.31
CA TYR A 121 14.96 -4.63 -3.23
C TYR A 121 14.64 -4.30 -4.70
N ILE A 122 13.41 -4.53 -5.14
CA ILE A 122 12.99 -4.25 -6.53
C ILE A 122 13.05 -2.75 -6.84
N LEU A 123 12.55 -1.91 -5.94
CA LEU A 123 12.60 -0.44 -6.07
C LEU A 123 14.04 0.06 -6.11
N GLY A 124 14.93 -0.57 -5.32
CA GLY A 124 16.37 -0.28 -5.33
C GLY A 124 17.02 -0.57 -6.67
N LEU A 125 16.64 -1.67 -7.34
CA LEU A 125 17.14 -2.00 -8.68
C LEU A 125 16.76 -0.96 -9.75
N VAL A 126 15.59 -0.34 -9.63
CA VAL A 126 15.08 0.63 -10.60
C VAL A 126 15.33 2.09 -10.19
N LYS A 127 15.84 2.33 -8.98
CA LYS A 127 15.96 3.67 -8.37
C LYS A 127 16.75 4.64 -9.22
N SER A 128 17.96 4.26 -9.65
CA SER A 128 18.83 5.14 -10.45
C SER A 128 18.15 5.58 -11.75
N CYS A 129 17.43 4.67 -12.40
CA CYS A 129 16.68 4.96 -13.62
C CYS A 129 15.47 5.88 -13.35
N CYS A 130 14.78 5.71 -12.22
CA CYS A 130 13.64 6.56 -11.92
C CYS A 130 14.04 8.00 -11.51
N GLN A 131 15.30 8.21 -11.12
CA GLN A 131 15.82 9.52 -10.69
C GLN A 131 16.50 10.32 -11.83
N ASP A 132 16.63 9.75 -13.02
CA ASP A 132 17.15 10.45 -14.20
C ASP A 132 16.22 11.59 -14.64
N SER A 133 16.77 12.65 -15.26
CA SER A 133 16.04 13.87 -15.65
C SER A 133 14.98 13.71 -16.74
N GLN A 134 14.70 12.49 -17.20
CA GLN A 134 13.64 12.24 -18.19
C GLN A 134 12.32 11.92 -17.48
N SER A 135 11.20 12.39 -18.04
CA SER A 135 9.88 12.13 -17.45
C SER A 135 9.63 10.64 -17.24
N LEU A 136 9.36 10.23 -15.99
CA LEU A 136 9.10 8.84 -15.58
C LEU A 136 8.06 8.13 -16.47
N LYS A 137 6.99 8.84 -16.84
CA LYS A 137 5.93 8.34 -17.73
C LYS A 137 6.41 7.96 -19.12
N ARG A 138 7.39 8.67 -19.67
CA ARG A 138 7.96 8.37 -20.98
C ARG A 138 8.76 7.07 -20.97
N ARG A 139 9.44 6.78 -19.86
CA ARG A 139 10.28 5.59 -19.70
C ARG A 139 9.46 4.35 -19.41
N LEU A 140 8.55 4.43 -18.45
CA LEU A 140 7.80 3.27 -17.96
C LEU A 140 6.49 3.02 -18.71
N GLY A 141 5.95 4.05 -19.38
CA GLY A 141 4.58 4.02 -19.88
C GLY A 141 3.54 3.83 -18.78
N ASP A 142 2.27 3.71 -19.16
CA ASP A 142 1.16 3.62 -18.19
C ASP A 142 1.17 2.30 -17.39
N ASN A 143 1.66 1.21 -17.99
CA ASN A 143 1.76 -0.08 -17.31
C ASN A 143 2.91 -0.10 -16.30
N GLY A 144 4.10 0.37 -16.70
CA GLY A 144 5.24 0.42 -15.79
C GLY A 144 5.01 1.37 -14.62
N ILE A 145 4.35 2.52 -14.84
CA ILE A 145 3.92 3.40 -13.73
C ILE A 145 3.02 2.63 -12.76
N ALA A 146 1.99 1.94 -13.26
CA ALA A 146 1.07 1.24 -12.37
C ALA A 146 1.78 0.17 -11.52
N PHE A 147 2.76 -0.54 -12.08
CA PHE A 147 3.56 -1.52 -11.33
C PHE A 147 4.47 -0.86 -10.29
N LEU A 148 5.11 0.26 -10.66
CA LEU A 148 5.89 1.07 -9.71
C LEU A 148 5.02 1.55 -8.55
N VAL A 149 3.83 2.05 -8.83
CA VAL A 149 2.86 2.54 -7.84
C VAL A 149 2.42 1.44 -6.88
N CYS A 150 2.13 0.24 -7.40
CA CYS A 150 1.78 -0.91 -6.57
C CYS A 150 2.89 -1.26 -5.57
N LEU A 151 4.15 -1.33 -6.03
CA LEU A 151 5.31 -1.64 -5.19
C LEU A 151 5.63 -0.52 -4.21
N LEU A 152 5.61 0.73 -4.67
CA LEU A 152 5.91 1.88 -3.84
C LEU A 152 4.85 2.10 -2.76
N GLY A 153 3.57 2.00 -3.12
CA GLY A 153 2.47 2.08 -2.14
C GLY A 153 2.60 1.02 -1.06
N THR A 154 2.93 -0.22 -1.44
CA THR A 154 3.18 -1.32 -0.50
C THR A 154 4.35 -1.03 0.44
N GLU A 155 5.48 -0.55 -0.08
CA GLU A 155 6.63 -0.17 0.75
C GLU A 155 6.29 0.98 1.70
N ILE A 156 5.59 2.00 1.21
CA ILE A 156 5.22 3.19 1.98
C ILE A 156 4.39 2.82 3.21
N GLU A 157 3.41 1.92 3.11
CA GLU A 157 2.60 1.51 4.27
C GLU A 157 3.46 0.91 5.38
N SER A 158 4.43 0.05 5.02
CA SER A 158 5.39 -0.49 5.98
C SER A 158 6.30 0.60 6.55
N CYS A 159 6.82 1.48 5.70
CA CYS A 159 7.66 2.60 6.11
C CYS A 159 6.95 3.56 7.09
N LEU A 160 5.65 3.81 6.91
CA LEU A 160 4.86 4.65 7.82
C LEU A 160 4.78 4.04 9.23
N ILE A 161 4.56 2.73 9.33
CA ILE A 161 4.51 2.01 10.61
C ILE A 161 5.88 1.99 11.27
N LYS A 162 6.94 1.76 10.48
CA LYS A 162 8.32 1.66 10.96
C LYS A 162 9.04 2.99 11.12
N CYS A 163 8.45 4.10 10.67
CA CYS A 163 9.11 5.40 10.56
C CYS A 163 10.48 5.30 9.82
N GLU A 164 10.47 4.63 8.68
CA GLU A 164 11.60 4.48 7.76
C GLU A 164 11.33 5.23 6.46
N VAL A 165 12.37 5.57 5.72
CA VAL A 165 12.22 6.32 4.47
C VAL A 165 12.05 5.33 3.30
N PRO A 166 11.02 5.48 2.46
CA PRO A 166 10.83 4.63 1.29
C PRO A 166 12.06 4.66 0.36
N THR A 167 12.28 3.57 -0.36
CA THR A 167 13.47 3.42 -1.21
C THR A 167 13.52 4.47 -2.32
N LEU A 168 12.36 4.85 -2.85
CA LEU A 168 12.20 5.71 -4.01
C LEU A 168 11.24 6.87 -3.71
N GLN A 169 11.62 8.07 -4.14
CA GLN A 169 10.78 9.27 -4.10
C GLN A 169 10.25 9.55 -5.52
N ILE A 170 8.95 9.78 -5.65
CA ILE A 170 8.33 10.27 -6.88
C ILE A 170 8.04 11.77 -6.70
N ARG A 171 8.31 12.59 -7.71
CA ARG A 171 8.01 14.02 -7.64
C ARG A 171 6.56 14.28 -8.05
N HIS A 172 5.87 15.18 -7.35
CA HIS A 172 4.45 15.49 -7.59
C HIS A 172 4.11 15.76 -9.07
N HIS A 173 4.90 16.60 -9.74
CA HIS A 173 4.64 17.01 -11.13
C HIS A 173 4.76 15.87 -12.16
N GLU A 174 5.41 14.75 -11.83
CA GLU A 174 5.59 13.62 -12.75
C GLU A 174 4.34 12.75 -12.86
N ILE A 175 3.44 12.89 -11.89
CA ILE A 175 2.28 12.01 -11.68
C ILE A 175 0.96 12.78 -11.57
N ASP A 176 0.99 14.10 -11.75
CA ASP A 176 -0.20 14.92 -11.79
C ASP A 176 -1.13 14.49 -12.94
N GLN A 177 -2.43 14.48 -12.67
CA GLN A 177 -3.51 14.08 -13.61
C GLN A 177 -3.48 12.59 -14.03
N CYS A 178 -2.57 11.77 -13.51
CA CYS A 178 -2.60 10.34 -13.75
C CYS A 178 -3.71 9.68 -12.91
N VAL A 179 -4.55 8.88 -13.57
CA VAL A 179 -5.50 7.99 -12.89
C VAL A 179 -4.91 6.59 -12.92
N ASP A 180 -4.38 6.17 -11.78
CA ASP A 180 -3.80 4.84 -11.63
C ASP A 180 -4.87 3.77 -11.33
N ARG A 181 -4.61 2.52 -11.73
CA ARG A 181 -5.55 1.41 -11.56
C ARG A 181 -5.68 0.91 -10.12
N PHE A 182 -4.70 1.17 -9.26
CA PHE A 182 -4.68 0.74 -7.86
C PHE A 182 -5.04 1.90 -6.92
N ILE A 183 -4.41 3.07 -7.15
CA ILE A 183 -4.54 4.24 -6.25
C ILE A 183 -5.32 5.42 -6.86
N GLY A 184 -5.95 5.22 -8.02
CA GLY A 184 -6.88 6.18 -8.60
C GLY A 184 -6.28 7.56 -8.79
N LEU A 185 -7.00 8.58 -8.29
CA LEU A 185 -6.59 9.98 -8.28
C LEU A 185 -5.61 10.32 -7.15
N SER A 186 -5.36 9.37 -6.25
CA SER A 186 -4.57 9.60 -5.03
C SER A 186 -3.08 9.37 -5.24
N LEU A 187 -2.64 9.13 -6.48
CA LEU A 187 -1.23 8.89 -6.79
C LEU A 187 -0.29 9.99 -6.24
N PRO A 188 -0.60 11.30 -6.34
CA PRO A 188 0.22 12.35 -5.71
C PRO A 188 0.37 12.24 -4.19
N MET A 189 -0.51 11.52 -3.49
CA MET A 189 -0.37 11.26 -2.05
C MET A 189 0.86 10.43 -1.72
N LEU A 190 1.36 9.59 -2.63
CA LEU A 190 2.58 8.81 -2.37
C LEU A 190 3.81 9.70 -2.14
N ALA A 191 3.87 10.86 -2.80
CA ALA A 191 4.93 11.83 -2.57
C ALA A 191 4.78 12.50 -1.18
N TYR A 192 3.57 12.86 -0.77
CA TYR A 192 3.34 13.37 0.60
C TYR A 192 3.65 12.33 1.67
N TYR A 193 3.31 11.05 1.44
CA TYR A 193 3.66 9.99 2.37
C TYR A 193 5.16 9.75 2.48
N TYR A 194 5.93 9.96 1.40
CA TYR A 194 7.39 9.98 1.46
C TYR A 194 7.88 11.05 2.44
N ASP A 195 7.38 12.29 2.31
CA ASP A 195 7.74 13.40 3.20
C ASP A 195 7.33 13.15 4.65
N VAL A 196 6.16 12.52 4.87
CA VAL A 196 5.70 12.07 6.21
C VAL A 196 6.68 11.05 6.79
N CYS A 197 7.12 10.08 6.00
CA CYS A 197 8.09 9.07 6.42
C CYS A 197 9.46 9.67 6.78
N GLU A 198 9.97 10.60 5.98
CA GLU A 198 11.21 11.33 6.27
C GLU A 198 11.09 12.10 7.59
N LEU A 199 10.01 12.85 7.77
CA LEU A 199 9.77 13.60 9.00
C LEU A 199 9.62 12.67 10.21
N ALA A 200 8.88 11.56 10.07
CA ALA A 200 8.69 10.57 11.12
C ALA A 200 10.03 9.92 11.54
N GLN A 201 10.88 9.57 10.57
CA GLN A 201 12.21 9.05 10.85
C GLN A 201 13.06 10.08 11.62
N HIS A 202 13.04 11.33 11.17
CA HIS A 202 13.79 12.41 11.80
C HIS A 202 13.32 12.67 13.24
N ILE A 203 12.00 12.68 13.47
CA ILE A 203 11.42 12.79 14.81
C ILE A 203 11.85 11.61 15.68
N ARG A 204 11.72 10.37 15.19
CA ARG A 204 12.09 9.16 15.95
C ARG A 204 13.56 9.17 16.37
N ALA A 205 14.45 9.63 15.49
CA ALA A 205 15.89 9.68 15.77
C ALA A 205 16.27 10.72 16.83
N ASN A 206 15.49 11.79 16.97
CA ASN A 206 15.84 12.95 17.79
C ASN A 206 14.88 13.19 18.96
N ARG A 207 13.80 12.40 19.11
CA ARG A 207 12.84 12.55 20.21
C ARG A 207 13.56 12.35 21.54
N PRO A 208 13.62 13.37 22.41
CA PRO A 208 14.26 13.22 23.71
C PRO A 208 13.41 12.30 24.59
N LYS A 209 14.02 11.27 25.20
CA LYS A 209 13.32 10.28 26.05
C LYS A 209 12.51 10.91 27.20
N ASN A 210 12.83 12.14 27.60
CA ASN A 210 12.22 12.85 28.71
C ASN A 210 11.50 14.15 28.31
N CYS A 211 11.40 14.48 27.01
CA CYS A 211 10.75 15.71 26.56
C CYS A 211 9.49 15.40 25.73
N VAL A 212 8.39 16.02 26.12
CA VAL A 212 7.09 15.89 25.44
C VAL A 212 7.02 16.77 24.18
N GLN A 213 7.89 17.77 24.07
CA GLN A 213 7.88 18.74 22.96
C GLN A 213 8.97 18.45 21.94
N LEU A 214 8.55 18.45 20.66
CA LEU A 214 9.44 18.48 19.51
C LEU A 214 10.23 19.80 19.49
N ASP A 215 11.42 19.79 18.89
CA ASP A 215 12.17 21.02 18.67
C ASP A 215 11.43 21.98 17.70
N LEU A 216 11.85 23.25 17.69
CA LEU A 216 11.18 24.29 16.90
C LEU A 216 11.25 24.03 15.40
N GLN A 217 12.33 23.40 14.91
CA GLN A 217 12.51 23.13 13.48
C GLN A 217 11.58 22.02 13.02
N MET A 218 11.51 20.91 13.76
CA MET A 218 10.58 19.81 13.54
C MET A 218 9.13 20.27 13.62
N GLN A 219 8.80 21.15 14.57
CA GLN A 219 7.46 21.72 14.64
C GLN A 219 7.12 22.57 13.41
N SER A 220 8.09 23.32 12.86
CA SER A 220 7.88 24.08 11.61
C SER A 220 7.65 23.14 10.43
N SER A 221 8.53 22.16 10.24
CA SER A 221 8.43 21.18 9.14
C SER A 221 7.14 20.37 9.22
N LEU A 222 6.69 19.99 10.41
CA LEU A 222 5.42 19.30 10.62
C LEU A 222 4.24 20.17 10.20
N LYS A 223 4.19 21.43 10.63
CA LYS A 223 3.11 22.37 10.27
C LYS A 223 3.10 22.72 8.79
N GLU A 224 4.27 22.85 8.17
CA GLU A 224 4.40 23.09 6.73
C GLU A 224 3.82 21.92 5.93
N LEU A 225 4.19 20.68 6.29
CA LEU A 225 3.70 19.48 5.64
C LEU A 225 2.19 19.27 5.90
N GLU A 226 1.73 19.47 7.14
CA GLU A 226 0.31 19.44 7.50
C GLU A 226 -0.50 20.44 6.65
N SER A 227 -0.04 21.68 6.55
CA SER A 227 -0.68 22.73 5.73
C SER A 227 -0.71 22.38 4.23
N ALA A 228 0.35 21.74 3.71
CA ALA A 228 0.39 21.29 2.32
C ALA A 228 -0.64 20.18 2.06
N ILE A 229 -0.72 19.18 2.95
CA ILE A 229 -1.67 18.06 2.84
C ILE A 229 -3.12 18.53 3.07
N GLU A 230 -3.36 19.47 3.98
CA GLU A 230 -4.69 20.04 4.21
C GLU A 230 -5.24 20.73 2.96
N LYS A 231 -4.38 21.42 2.21
CA LYS A 231 -4.73 22.12 0.96
C LYS A 231 -4.79 21.20 -0.26
N TRP A 232 -4.14 20.04 -0.19
CA TRP A 232 -4.12 19.12 -1.31
C TRP A 232 -5.53 18.62 -1.66
N GLN A 233 -5.81 18.64 -2.96
CA GLN A 233 -6.98 18.01 -3.56
C GLN A 233 -6.52 17.27 -4.83
N PRO A 234 -7.15 16.13 -5.16
CA PRO A 234 -6.81 15.42 -6.38
C PRO A 234 -7.13 16.28 -7.61
N THR A 235 -6.19 16.37 -8.54
CA THR A 235 -6.44 16.97 -9.85
C THR A 235 -7.25 16.00 -10.69
N VAL A 236 -8.49 16.38 -11.01
CA VAL A 236 -9.43 15.54 -11.75
C VAL A 236 -9.28 15.77 -13.26
N PRO A 237 -8.99 14.74 -14.08
CA PRO A 237 -8.97 14.88 -15.53
C PRO A 237 -10.31 15.35 -16.10
N THR A 238 -10.29 16.07 -17.22
CA THR A 238 -11.51 16.63 -17.85
C THR A 238 -12.50 15.55 -18.29
N ASP A 239 -12.01 14.36 -18.64
CA ASP A 239 -12.80 13.20 -19.06
C ASP A 239 -13.29 12.32 -17.89
N PHE A 240 -12.93 12.66 -16.65
CA PHE A 240 -13.17 11.80 -15.48
C PHE A 240 -14.66 11.56 -15.20
N LEU A 241 -15.48 12.61 -15.34
CA LEU A 241 -16.94 12.54 -15.14
C LEU A 241 -17.71 12.29 -16.45
N THR A 242 -17.04 12.20 -17.60
CA THR A 242 -17.68 12.11 -18.92
C THR A 242 -17.86 10.67 -19.40
N GLY A 243 -18.03 9.72 -18.47
CA GLY A 243 -18.38 8.32 -18.76
C GLY A 243 -17.21 7.35 -18.92
N ARG A 244 -15.96 7.78 -18.67
CA ARG A 244 -14.79 6.88 -18.67
C ARG A 244 -14.81 5.86 -17.53
N PHE A 245 -15.37 6.23 -16.39
CA PHE A 245 -15.45 5.40 -15.20
C PHE A 245 -16.91 5.22 -14.77
N THR A 246 -17.19 4.06 -14.18
CA THR A 246 -18.49 3.79 -13.56
C THR A 246 -18.68 4.68 -12.32
N PRO A 247 -19.94 4.95 -11.91
CA PRO A 247 -20.20 5.71 -10.68
C PRO A 247 -19.53 5.10 -9.44
N ALA A 248 -19.51 3.75 -9.35
CA ALA A 248 -18.85 3.05 -8.25
C ALA A 248 -17.33 3.31 -8.23
N GLU A 249 -16.66 3.27 -9.39
CA GLU A 249 -15.23 3.59 -9.49
C GLU A 249 -14.94 5.04 -9.10
N VAL A 250 -15.78 5.98 -9.52
CA VAL A 250 -15.67 7.39 -9.11
C VAL A 250 -15.80 7.53 -7.59
N THR A 251 -16.79 6.87 -6.99
CA THR A 251 -16.95 6.84 -5.53
C THR A 251 -15.70 6.28 -4.84
N LEU A 252 -15.19 5.13 -5.29
CA LEU A 252 -13.99 4.50 -4.71
C LEU A 252 -12.77 5.42 -4.81
N MET A 253 -12.51 6.05 -5.97
CA MET A 253 -11.36 6.94 -6.15
C MET A 253 -11.43 8.20 -5.29
N LEU A 254 -12.62 8.82 -5.18
CA LEU A 254 -12.80 10.01 -4.34
C LEU A 254 -12.70 9.68 -2.85
N THR A 255 -13.31 8.57 -2.42
CA THR A 255 -13.18 8.08 -1.05
C THR A 255 -11.73 7.78 -0.73
N GLN A 256 -11.02 7.06 -1.61
CA GLN A 256 -9.60 6.72 -1.44
C GLN A 256 -8.74 7.98 -1.25
N SER A 257 -8.90 8.98 -2.13
CA SER A 257 -8.16 10.25 -2.01
C SER A 257 -8.44 10.96 -0.69
N ARG A 258 -9.70 10.94 -0.24
CA ARG A 258 -10.09 11.56 1.03
C ARG A 258 -9.52 10.83 2.23
N VAL A 259 -9.64 9.50 2.29
CA VAL A 259 -9.18 8.72 3.45
C VAL A 259 -7.66 8.71 3.54
N LEU A 260 -6.92 8.57 2.43
CA LEU A 260 -5.45 8.63 2.43
C LEU A 260 -4.95 10.01 2.91
N ARG A 261 -5.57 11.10 2.45
CA ARG A 261 -5.23 12.44 2.95
C ARG A 261 -5.47 12.57 4.45
N LEU A 262 -6.62 12.11 4.94
CA LEU A 262 -6.96 12.15 6.37
C LEU A 262 -6.02 11.27 7.21
N THR A 263 -5.60 10.11 6.68
CA THR A 263 -4.64 9.22 7.33
C THR A 263 -3.29 9.90 7.51
N ALA A 264 -2.77 10.58 6.48
CA ALA A 264 -1.53 11.34 6.61
C ALA A 264 -1.63 12.42 7.70
N LEU A 265 -2.75 13.16 7.75
CA LEU A 265 -3.01 14.17 8.79
C LEU A 265 -3.11 13.55 10.20
N LEU A 266 -3.74 12.38 10.33
CA LEU A 266 -3.82 11.66 11.61
C LEU A 266 -2.43 11.22 12.08
N ILE A 267 -1.61 10.70 11.17
CA ILE A 267 -0.23 10.29 11.47
C ILE A 267 0.59 11.49 11.93
N LEU A 268 0.55 12.61 11.20
CA LEU A 268 1.24 13.85 11.60
C LEU A 268 0.77 14.34 12.98
N HIS A 269 -0.54 14.32 13.23
CA HIS A 269 -1.08 14.64 14.56
C HIS A 269 -0.51 13.72 15.65
N ARG A 270 -0.39 12.42 15.39
CA ARG A 270 0.14 11.43 16.35
C ARG A 270 1.66 11.39 16.46
N LEU A 271 2.40 11.93 15.49
CA LEU A 271 3.82 12.25 15.64
C LEU A 271 4.01 13.42 16.61
N GLN A 272 3.10 14.39 16.63
CA GLN A 272 3.17 15.54 17.54
C GLN A 272 2.57 15.26 18.92
N HIS A 273 1.46 14.53 18.97
CA HIS A 273 0.65 14.35 20.17
C HIS A 273 0.44 12.87 20.47
N ALA A 274 0.83 12.46 21.69
CA ALA A 274 0.64 11.09 22.13
C ALA A 274 -0.83 10.66 22.10
N TYR A 275 -1.10 9.38 21.83
CA TYR A 275 -2.43 8.80 21.97
C TYR A 275 -2.98 9.03 23.38
N GLY A 276 -4.23 9.50 23.48
CA GLY A 276 -4.82 9.94 24.76
C GLY A 276 -4.65 11.43 25.06
N SER A 277 -3.93 12.18 24.20
CA SER A 277 -3.74 13.62 24.30
C SER A 277 -4.16 14.32 23.00
N GLN A 278 -4.75 15.52 23.14
CA GLN A 278 -5.28 16.29 22.00
C GLN A 278 -6.23 15.45 21.10
N ASP A 279 -7.02 14.58 21.73
CA ASP A 279 -7.81 13.56 21.04
C ASP A 279 -9.00 14.13 20.24
N GLY A 280 -9.43 15.37 20.50
CA GLY A 280 -10.57 15.96 19.78
C GLY A 280 -10.38 15.95 18.26
N LYS A 281 -9.21 16.39 17.78
CA LYS A 281 -8.87 16.36 16.34
C LYS A 281 -8.71 14.92 15.83
N ALA A 282 -7.98 14.09 16.58
CA ALA A 282 -7.71 12.70 16.18
C ALA A 282 -8.98 11.85 16.07
N ILE A 283 -9.88 11.92 17.05
CA ILE A 283 -11.18 11.23 17.06
C ILE A 283 -12.06 11.69 15.90
N SER A 284 -12.09 13.00 15.63
CA SER A 284 -12.85 13.53 14.49
C SER A 284 -12.34 12.99 13.15
N ILE A 285 -11.01 12.97 12.97
CA ILE A 285 -10.39 12.45 11.75
C ILE A 285 -10.63 10.93 11.63
N SER A 286 -10.39 10.16 12.69
CA SER A 286 -10.55 8.71 12.66
C SER A 286 -12.00 8.29 12.43
N SER A 287 -12.96 8.93 13.08
CA SER A 287 -14.39 8.68 12.86
C SER A 287 -14.78 8.96 11.42
N THR A 288 -14.23 10.01 10.81
CA THR A 288 -14.46 10.33 9.40
C THR A 288 -13.88 9.24 8.49
N ILE A 289 -12.64 8.82 8.72
CA ILE A 289 -12.01 7.74 7.92
C ILE A 289 -12.85 6.46 7.98
N LEU A 290 -13.21 5.99 9.18
CA LEU A 290 -13.97 4.75 9.35
C LEU A 290 -15.37 4.85 8.71
N SER A 291 -16.05 5.99 8.86
CA SER A 291 -17.37 6.21 8.26
C SER A 291 -17.32 6.27 6.74
N GLU A 292 -16.29 6.89 6.15
CA GLU A 292 -16.11 6.98 4.69
C GLU A 292 -15.83 5.60 4.08
N LEU A 293 -14.97 4.80 4.71
CA LEU A 293 -14.69 3.42 4.28
C LEU A 293 -15.96 2.56 4.33
N GLU A 294 -16.71 2.63 5.44
CA GLU A 294 -17.96 1.89 5.59
C GLU A 294 -19.01 2.33 4.57
N THR A 295 -19.16 3.64 4.34
CA THR A 295 -20.10 4.19 3.38
C THR A 295 -19.76 3.76 1.95
N ALA A 296 -18.48 3.83 1.55
CA ALA A 296 -18.05 3.38 0.23
C ALA A 296 -18.30 1.87 0.04
N LEU A 297 -18.02 1.06 1.07
CA LEU A 297 -18.32 -0.37 1.06
C LEU A 297 -19.82 -0.67 0.90
N CYS A 298 -20.68 0.08 1.61
CA CYS A 298 -22.13 -0.04 1.49
C CYS A 298 -22.65 0.39 0.11
N LEU A 299 -22.13 1.47 -0.46
CA LEU A 299 -22.59 2.01 -1.75
C LEU A 299 -22.11 1.19 -2.94
N THR A 300 -20.88 0.68 -2.89
CA THR A 300 -20.22 0.03 -4.04
C THR A 300 -20.21 -1.49 -3.92
N GLY A 301 -20.48 -2.03 -2.72
CA GLY A 301 -20.35 -3.44 -2.41
C GLY A 301 -18.89 -3.94 -2.37
N ARG A 302 -17.90 -3.03 -2.42
CA ARG A 302 -16.47 -3.35 -2.53
C ARG A 302 -15.65 -2.55 -1.55
N SER A 303 -14.53 -3.13 -1.09
CA SER A 303 -13.56 -2.35 -0.34
C SER A 303 -12.88 -1.31 -1.24
N VAL A 304 -12.42 -0.23 -0.60
CA VAL A 304 -11.55 0.77 -1.22
C VAL A 304 -10.14 0.17 -1.26
N PRO A 305 -9.44 0.13 -2.41
CA PRO A 305 -8.05 -0.32 -2.44
C PRO A 305 -7.16 0.56 -1.54
N PHE A 306 -6.11 0.00 -0.93
CA PHE A 306 -5.27 0.71 0.07
C PHE A 306 -6.08 1.24 1.26
N ALA A 307 -7.11 0.50 1.70
CA ALA A 307 -7.89 0.84 2.89
C ALA A 307 -7.24 0.32 4.18
N GLU A 308 -6.26 -0.57 4.08
CA GLU A 308 -5.56 -1.21 5.19
C GLU A 308 -4.94 -0.17 6.12
N MET A 309 -4.04 0.68 5.60
CA MET A 309 -3.38 1.70 6.41
C MET A 309 -4.36 2.76 6.98
N PRO A 310 -5.32 3.30 6.20
CA PRO A 310 -6.37 4.16 6.75
C PRO A 310 -7.19 3.54 7.87
N HIS A 311 -7.64 2.29 7.67
CA HIS A 311 -8.40 1.58 8.68
C HIS A 311 -7.57 1.33 9.93
N LEU A 312 -6.30 0.93 9.77
CA LEU A 312 -5.38 0.66 10.87
C LEU A 312 -5.17 1.92 11.73
N ALA A 313 -4.73 3.02 11.09
CA ALA A 313 -4.45 4.28 11.77
C ALA A 313 -5.68 4.83 12.50
N ALA A 314 -6.86 4.80 11.85
CA ALA A 314 -8.09 5.26 12.46
C ALA A 314 -8.57 4.35 13.61
N SER A 315 -8.39 3.03 13.47
CA SER A 315 -8.79 2.05 14.49
C SER A 315 -7.92 2.11 15.74
N PHE A 316 -6.67 2.57 15.65
CA PHE A 316 -5.83 2.81 16.83
C PHE A 316 -6.42 3.85 17.79
N GLU A 317 -7.25 4.77 17.28
CA GLU A 317 -7.96 5.75 18.11
C GLU A 317 -9.08 5.12 18.96
N VAL A 318 -9.62 3.98 18.54
CA VAL A 318 -10.79 3.36 19.17
C VAL A 318 -10.44 2.82 20.56
N THR A 319 -11.21 3.28 21.56
CA THR A 319 -10.95 3.00 22.98
C THR A 319 -11.94 2.01 23.58
N HIS A 320 -13.21 2.11 23.20
CA HIS A 320 -14.26 1.29 23.79
C HIS A 320 -14.22 -0.15 23.27
N GLN A 321 -14.31 -1.10 24.20
CA GLN A 321 -14.23 -2.54 23.90
C GLN A 321 -15.27 -3.00 22.86
N LYS A 322 -16.48 -2.42 22.89
CA LYS A 322 -17.54 -2.73 21.93
C LYS A 322 -17.15 -2.30 20.52
N ASP A 323 -16.63 -1.09 20.39
CA ASP A 323 -16.26 -0.51 19.10
C ASP A 323 -15.01 -1.18 18.53
N ARG A 324 -14.06 -1.58 19.38
CA ARG A 324 -12.91 -2.41 18.98
C ARG A 324 -13.35 -3.75 18.39
N LYS A 325 -14.33 -4.42 19.02
CA LYS A 325 -14.91 -5.66 18.48
C LYS A 325 -15.60 -5.42 17.14
N ASP A 326 -16.33 -4.31 17.00
CA ASP A 326 -16.95 -3.89 15.74
C ASP A 326 -15.90 -3.68 14.65
N GLN A 327 -14.81 -2.95 14.94
CA GLN A 327 -13.72 -2.74 13.98
C GLN A 327 -13.06 -4.07 13.55
N LEU A 328 -12.83 -4.99 14.49
CA LEU A 328 -12.31 -6.33 14.13
C LEU A 328 -13.25 -7.10 13.20
N ALA A 329 -14.57 -6.99 13.39
CA ALA A 329 -15.53 -7.62 12.49
C ALA A 329 -15.56 -6.92 11.12
N LYS A 330 -15.45 -5.59 11.09
CA LYS A 330 -15.42 -4.79 9.86
C LYS A 330 -14.16 -5.02 9.03
N SER A 331 -13.02 -5.30 9.66
CA SER A 331 -11.77 -5.64 8.96
C SER A 331 -11.92 -6.78 7.96
N ASP A 332 -12.83 -7.75 8.18
CA ASP A 332 -13.07 -8.86 7.24
C ASP A 332 -13.57 -8.41 5.86
N ARG A 333 -14.18 -7.22 5.80
CA ARG A 333 -14.72 -6.65 4.56
C ARG A 333 -13.91 -5.48 4.03
N ILE A 334 -13.17 -4.79 4.89
CA ILE A 334 -12.35 -3.63 4.52
C ILE A 334 -10.95 -4.06 4.08
N VAL A 335 -10.34 -5.03 4.77
CA VAL A 335 -9.03 -5.57 4.41
C VAL A 335 -9.23 -6.84 3.59
N ASP A 336 -9.50 -6.68 2.30
CA ASP A 336 -9.94 -7.76 1.40
C ASP A 336 -8.85 -8.28 0.45
N PHE A 337 -7.61 -7.79 0.60
CA PHE A 337 -6.47 -8.23 -0.21
C PHE A 337 -6.23 -9.74 -0.10
N SER A 338 -6.15 -10.28 1.12
CA SER A 338 -6.08 -11.72 1.37
C SER A 338 -6.51 -12.05 2.81
N PRO A 339 -6.89 -13.31 3.09
CA PRO A 339 -7.14 -13.75 4.46
C PRO A 339 -5.92 -13.59 5.38
N HIS A 340 -4.71 -13.75 4.82
CA HIS A 340 -3.47 -13.59 5.57
C HIS A 340 -3.27 -12.14 6.03
N VAL A 341 -3.38 -11.17 5.10
CA VAL A 341 -3.26 -9.73 5.41
C VAL A 341 -4.31 -9.30 6.43
N CYS A 342 -5.56 -9.76 6.28
CA CYS A 342 -6.62 -9.45 7.25
C CYS A 342 -6.29 -10.02 8.64
N GLY A 343 -5.74 -11.23 8.72
CA GLY A 343 -5.32 -11.83 9.98
C GLY A 343 -4.18 -11.07 10.66
N GLU A 344 -3.17 -10.65 9.88
CA GLU A 344 -2.06 -9.85 10.37
C GLU A 344 -2.53 -8.46 10.85
N HIS A 345 -3.34 -7.78 10.05
CA HIS A 345 -3.96 -6.49 10.38
C HIS A 345 -4.75 -6.54 11.69
N LYS A 346 -5.58 -7.58 11.89
CA LYS A 346 -6.30 -7.79 13.16
C LYS A 346 -5.36 -8.01 14.33
N SER A 347 -4.26 -8.74 14.11
CA SER A 347 -3.25 -8.98 15.13
C SER A 347 -2.55 -7.69 15.55
N TRP A 348 -2.23 -6.81 14.58
CA TRP A 348 -1.67 -5.49 14.85
C TRP A 348 -2.61 -4.59 15.65
N LEU A 349 -3.90 -4.57 15.31
CA LEU A 349 -4.92 -3.84 16.08
C LEU A 349 -4.97 -4.31 17.54
N VAL A 350 -5.04 -5.63 17.76
CA VAL A 350 -5.09 -6.20 19.12
C VAL A 350 -3.81 -5.93 19.88
N ALA A 351 -2.64 -6.07 19.26
CA ALA A 351 -1.34 -5.81 19.88
C ALA A 351 -1.23 -4.34 20.32
N PHE A 352 -1.56 -3.40 19.43
CA PHE A 352 -1.53 -1.97 19.74
C PHE A 352 -2.50 -1.61 20.87
N TRP A 353 -3.76 -2.05 20.80
CA TRP A 353 -4.74 -1.79 21.85
C TRP A 353 -4.30 -2.39 23.20
N THR A 354 -3.71 -3.58 23.19
CA THR A 354 -3.19 -4.22 24.40
C THR A 354 -2.03 -3.43 25.01
N ALA A 355 -1.09 -2.95 24.18
CA ALA A 355 0.01 -2.09 24.64
C ALA A 355 -0.53 -0.79 25.24
N ARG A 356 -1.49 -0.16 24.57
CA ARG A 356 -2.16 1.06 25.04
C ARG A 356 -2.89 0.86 26.37
N ASP A 357 -3.62 -0.23 26.52
CA ASP A 357 -4.36 -0.52 27.76
C ASP A 357 -3.42 -0.84 28.94
N LYS A 358 -2.30 -1.54 28.68
CA LYS A 358 -1.29 -1.87 29.70
C LYS A 358 -0.54 -0.63 30.19
N LEU A 359 -0.13 0.25 29.27
CA LEU A 359 0.64 1.44 29.61
C LEU A 359 -0.23 2.52 30.27
N GLY A 360 -1.55 2.52 30.05
CA GLY A 360 -2.48 3.46 30.68
C GLY A 360 -1.99 4.91 30.58
N SER A 361 -1.89 5.60 31.73
CA SER A 361 -1.36 6.97 31.83
C SER A 361 0.15 7.04 32.14
N THR A 362 0.85 5.90 32.19
CA THR A 362 2.25 5.84 32.68
C THR A 362 3.29 6.11 31.60
N ARG A 363 2.93 5.92 30.33
CA ARG A 363 3.81 6.19 29.19
C ARG A 363 3.00 6.77 28.03
N TYR A 364 3.54 7.82 27.45
CA TYR A 364 3.01 8.41 26.22
C TYR A 364 3.41 7.54 25.03
N ILE A 365 2.41 7.07 24.28
CA ILE A 365 2.61 6.38 23.00
C ILE A 365 2.45 7.43 21.90
N TYR A 366 3.45 7.61 21.06
CA TYR A 366 3.36 8.42 19.85
C TYR A 366 3.24 7.51 18.62
N TRP A 367 3.03 8.10 17.44
CA TRP A 367 3.08 7.34 16.20
C TRP A 367 4.41 6.59 16.01
N ASP A 368 5.54 7.20 16.38
CA ASP A 368 6.87 6.59 16.26
C ASP A 368 7.14 5.42 17.23
N ASP A 369 6.22 5.14 18.17
CA ASP A 369 6.25 3.93 19.01
C ASP A 369 5.42 2.77 18.43
N VAL A 370 4.59 3.01 17.40
CA VAL A 370 3.57 2.04 16.91
C VAL A 370 4.19 0.68 16.56
N GLN A 371 5.30 0.66 15.81
CA GLN A 371 6.00 -0.59 15.47
C GLN A 371 6.34 -1.41 16.72
N THR A 372 6.87 -0.75 17.76
CA THR A 372 7.27 -1.45 18.99
C THR A 372 6.06 -2.02 19.73
N CYS A 373 4.92 -1.31 19.72
CA CYS A 373 3.67 -1.77 20.31
C CYS A 373 3.14 -3.02 19.59
N ILE A 374 3.16 -3.01 18.25
CA ILE A 374 2.67 -4.11 17.43
C ILE A 374 3.54 -5.36 17.57
N GLU A 375 4.86 -5.19 17.67
CA GLU A 375 5.81 -6.28 17.89
C GLU A 375 5.83 -6.81 19.33
N GLY A 376 5.04 -6.22 20.24
CA GLY A 376 4.96 -6.64 21.65
C GLY A 376 6.22 -6.33 22.47
N LYS A 377 7.00 -5.32 22.05
CA LYS A 377 8.28 -4.92 22.67
C LYS A 377 8.13 -3.77 23.70
N VAL A 378 6.91 -3.45 24.11
CA VAL A 378 6.57 -2.26 24.92
C VAL A 378 6.09 -2.62 26.31
#